data_AF-A0A7S3ZYL3-F1
#
_entry.id   AF-A0A7S3ZYL3-F1
#
_cell.length_a   1.000
_cell.length_b   1.000
_cell.length_c   1.000
_cell.angle_alpha   90.00
_cell.angle_beta   90.00
_cell.angle_gamma   90.00
#
_symmetry.space_group_name_H-M   'P 1'
#
loop_
_entity.id
_entity.type
_entity.pdbx_description
1 polymer ?
#
loop_
_entity_poly.entity_id
_entity_poly.type
_entity_poly.pdbx_seq_one_letter_code
_entity_poly.pdbx_strand_id
1 'polypeptide(L)'
;MMPRPLLLIAAACGSAHALAPLQQSRRALLTTPATGPAAHVSRRALLTTTATGSAALVLSPATASAGSKLEDGLALPDGARQFNEFQGLKGEWTRFGERLKKTDIDDKEWEGVPLLLRRVYDAGDDMLYMAKGLAKDKQDAAKKLAKDFQKGVKDADRPAQAKDRATVIKAYEATAPLLSDFLDLTSDVPAEL
;
A
#
# COMPACT_ATOMS: atom_id res chain seq x y z
N MET A 1 30.55 -45.77 7.11
CA MET A 1 31.71 -44.86 7.17
C MET A 1 31.73 -44.04 5.90
N MET A 2 31.40 -42.75 6.00
CA MET A 2 31.41 -41.77 4.91
C MET A 2 31.91 -40.45 5.54
N PRO A 3 33.02 -39.84 5.06
CA PRO A 3 33.51 -38.59 5.62
C PRO A 3 32.74 -37.38 5.06
N ARG A 4 32.18 -36.57 5.96
CA ARG A 4 31.65 -35.22 5.68
C ARG A 4 32.81 -34.22 5.68
N PRO A 5 32.98 -33.38 4.65
CA PRO A 5 33.87 -32.24 4.74
C PRO A 5 33.20 -31.09 5.53
N LEU A 6 33.86 -30.70 6.63
CA LEU A 6 33.65 -29.44 7.35
C LEU A 6 33.94 -28.27 6.39
N LEU A 7 33.00 -27.33 6.28
CA LEU A 7 33.29 -26.01 5.71
C LEU A 7 33.28 -24.99 6.84
N LEU A 8 34.47 -24.50 7.17
CA LEU A 8 34.77 -23.56 8.24
C LEU A 8 34.90 -22.17 7.59
N ILE A 9 33.91 -21.29 7.79
CA ILE A 9 34.01 -19.88 7.35
C ILE A 9 34.19 -19.03 8.61
N ALA A 10 35.43 -18.58 8.80
CA ALA A 10 35.78 -17.50 9.70
C ALA A 10 35.72 -16.18 8.91
N ALA A 11 34.94 -15.22 9.38
CA ALA A 11 35.03 -13.83 8.93
C ALA A 11 35.21 -12.94 10.16
N ALA A 12 36.33 -12.23 10.16
CA ALA A 12 36.87 -11.44 11.25
C ALA A 12 36.28 -10.01 11.27
N CYS A 13 36.12 -9.51 12.51
CA CYS A 13 36.63 -8.23 13.04
C CYS A 13 36.58 -6.95 12.17
N GLY A 14 35.97 -5.88 12.69
CA GLY A 14 36.14 -4.54 12.12
C GLY A 14 35.30 -3.40 12.70
N SER A 15 35.60 -3.03 13.95
CA SER A 15 35.55 -1.72 14.62
C SER A 15 34.55 -0.60 14.28
N ALA A 16 34.03 -0.05 15.38
CA ALA A 16 33.23 1.16 15.56
C ALA A 16 33.86 2.46 15.01
N HIS A 17 32.99 3.40 14.60
CA HIS A 17 33.26 4.83 14.59
C HIS A 17 32.09 5.56 15.27
N ALA A 18 32.40 6.19 16.40
CA ALA A 18 31.59 7.22 17.04
C ALA A 18 32.22 8.58 16.72
N LEU A 19 31.41 9.60 16.43
CA LEU A 19 31.67 11.04 16.71
C LEU A 19 30.47 11.90 16.22
N ALA A 20 29.57 12.18 17.17
CA ALA A 20 29.07 13.49 17.63
C ALA A 20 28.67 14.65 16.68
N PRO A 21 27.88 15.61 17.21
CA PRO A 21 26.90 16.42 16.47
C PRO A 21 27.39 17.84 16.11
N LEU A 22 26.75 18.47 15.12
CA LEU A 22 26.80 19.93 14.96
C LEU A 22 25.40 20.56 14.93
N GLN A 23 25.27 21.43 15.93
CA GLN A 23 24.20 22.31 16.32
C GLN A 23 24.30 23.62 15.53
N GLN A 24 23.22 24.09 14.89
CA GLN A 24 23.12 25.45 14.33
C GLN A 24 21.65 25.72 14.00
N SER A 25 20.99 26.80 14.38
CA SER A 25 21.23 27.89 15.31
C SER A 25 19.86 28.55 15.44
N ARG A 26 19.49 28.91 16.66
CA ARG A 26 18.31 29.74 16.95
C ARG A 26 18.47 31.11 16.29
N ARG A 27 17.38 31.65 15.74
CA ARG A 27 17.04 33.07 15.93
C ARG A 27 15.54 33.28 15.80
N ALA A 28 14.95 33.65 16.94
CA ALA A 28 13.65 34.28 17.05
C ALA A 28 13.87 35.77 17.38
N LEU A 29 13.07 36.65 16.78
CA LEU A 29 12.47 37.88 17.36
C LEU A 29 11.70 38.55 16.21
N LEU A 30 10.35 38.55 16.17
CA LEU A 30 9.42 39.46 16.86
C LEU A 30 9.70 40.95 16.62
N THR A 31 8.88 41.59 15.78
CA THR A 31 8.29 42.89 16.09
C THR A 31 6.94 43.07 15.34
N THR A 32 5.93 43.46 16.12
CA THR A 32 4.54 43.87 15.78
C THR A 32 4.51 45.37 15.40
N PRO A 33 3.38 46.13 15.29
CA PRO A 33 1.93 45.81 15.29
C PRO A 33 1.06 46.53 14.21
N ALA A 34 -0.18 46.02 14.07
CA ALA A 34 -1.50 46.68 13.93
C ALA A 34 -1.75 47.88 12.99
N THR A 35 -2.84 47.80 12.21
CA THR A 35 -4.10 48.57 12.43
C THR A 35 -4.99 48.52 11.18
N GLY A 36 -6.25 48.08 11.31
CA GLY A 36 -7.33 48.44 10.38
C GLY A 36 -8.39 47.35 10.15
N PRO A 37 -9.69 47.67 10.08
CA PRO A 37 -10.71 46.86 10.72
C PRO A 37 -11.61 46.07 9.77
N ALA A 38 -12.18 45.00 10.34
CA ALA A 38 -13.56 44.54 10.23
C ALA A 38 -14.28 44.61 8.86
N ALA A 39 -14.69 43.44 8.39
CA ALA A 39 -16.10 42.99 8.42
C ALA A 39 -16.58 42.32 7.13
N HIS A 40 -17.47 41.35 7.36
CA HIS A 40 -18.42 40.75 6.44
C HIS A 40 -17.91 39.72 5.42
N VAL A 41 -18.01 38.47 5.89
CA VAL A 41 -18.60 37.35 5.12
C VAL A 41 -19.73 37.87 4.23
N SER A 42 -19.54 37.81 2.91
CA SER A 42 -20.63 37.90 1.96
C SER A 42 -20.72 36.60 1.18
N ARG A 43 -21.67 35.76 1.59
CA ARG A 43 -22.18 34.62 0.84
C ARG A 43 -23.12 35.18 -0.22
N ARG A 44 -22.71 35.23 -1.49
CA ARG A 44 -23.52 35.18 -2.73
C ARG A 44 -22.88 36.03 -3.83
N ALA A 45 -22.33 35.35 -4.83
CA ALA A 45 -22.38 35.74 -6.23
C ALA A 45 -22.00 34.47 -7.01
N LEU A 46 -22.96 33.59 -7.34
CA LEU A 46 -23.69 33.60 -8.61
C LEU A 46 -22.75 33.67 -9.83
N LEU A 47 -22.46 32.47 -10.36
CA LEU A 47 -22.46 32.08 -11.77
C LEU A 47 -22.21 33.20 -12.80
N THR A 48 -21.09 33.13 -13.52
CA THR A 48 -21.04 33.57 -14.91
C THR A 48 -20.08 32.68 -15.72
N THR A 49 -20.66 31.95 -16.66
CA THR A 49 -20.04 31.12 -17.69
C THR A 49 -19.46 31.98 -18.81
N THR A 50 -18.27 31.67 -19.32
CA THR A 50 -17.99 31.63 -20.77
C THR A 50 -16.68 30.90 -21.06
N ALA A 51 -16.76 29.92 -21.96
CA ALA A 51 -15.68 29.09 -22.45
C ALA A 51 -14.91 29.76 -23.59
N THR A 52 -13.58 29.63 -23.65
CA THR A 52 -12.80 29.52 -24.91
C THR A 52 -11.45 28.86 -24.59
N GLY A 53 -11.09 27.82 -25.35
CA GLY A 53 -10.10 26.82 -24.97
C GLY A 53 -8.63 27.14 -25.20
N SER A 54 -7.79 26.28 -24.62
CA SER A 54 -6.44 25.90 -25.08
C SER A 54 -6.06 24.61 -24.36
N ALA A 55 -5.64 23.61 -25.13
CA ALA A 55 -5.19 22.32 -24.62
C ALA A 55 -3.89 22.47 -23.81
N ALA A 56 -3.96 22.14 -22.53
CA ALA A 56 -2.80 21.83 -21.70
C ALA A 56 -3.17 20.60 -20.86
N LEU A 57 -2.56 19.45 -21.19
CA LEU A 57 -2.57 18.26 -20.34
C LEU A 57 -1.74 18.57 -19.09
N VAL A 58 -2.34 19.31 -18.16
CA VAL A 58 -1.83 19.45 -16.80
C VAL A 58 -2.27 18.18 -16.07
N LEU A 59 -1.34 17.23 -15.91
CA LEU A 59 -1.46 16.25 -14.85
C LEU A 59 -1.38 17.01 -13.52
N SER A 60 -2.53 17.50 -13.05
CA SER A 60 -2.69 17.85 -11.65
C SER A 60 -2.71 16.53 -10.86
N PRO A 61 -1.88 16.39 -9.80
CA PRO A 61 -2.10 15.36 -8.83
C PRO A 61 -3.45 15.68 -8.18
N ALA A 62 -4.47 14.89 -8.47
CA ALA A 62 -5.67 14.87 -7.66
C ALA A 62 -5.30 14.28 -6.29
N THR A 63 -4.70 15.10 -5.43
CA THR A 63 -4.90 14.96 -3.98
C THR A 63 -6.33 15.39 -3.67
N ALA A 64 -7.29 14.62 -4.16
CA ALA A 64 -8.61 14.56 -3.56
C ALA A 64 -8.46 13.74 -2.27
N SER A 65 -7.87 14.35 -1.24
CA SER A 65 -8.29 14.09 0.12
C SER A 65 -9.69 14.69 0.25
N ALA A 66 -10.66 14.01 -0.34
CA ALA A 66 -12.05 14.19 0.01
C ALA A 66 -12.18 13.52 1.39
N GLY A 67 -11.93 14.32 2.42
CA GLY A 67 -12.47 14.08 3.75
C GLY A 67 -13.97 13.99 3.61
N SER A 68 -14.46 12.79 3.29
CA SER A 68 -15.86 12.49 3.20
C SER A 68 -16.34 12.42 4.64
N LYS A 69 -16.71 13.60 5.14
CA LYS A 69 -17.69 13.77 6.20
C LYS A 69 -18.99 13.19 5.66
N LEU A 70 -19.06 11.87 5.62
CA LEU A 70 -20.26 11.11 5.27
C LEU A 70 -21.26 11.41 6.36
N GLU A 71 -22.27 12.16 5.97
CA GLU A 71 -23.47 12.42 6.73
C GLU A 71 -24.02 11.09 7.26
N ASP A 72 -24.30 11.10 8.56
CA ASP A 72 -25.05 10.11 9.34
C ASP A 72 -26.03 9.28 8.49
N GLY A 73 -25.79 7.96 8.36
CA GLY A 73 -26.87 7.00 8.13
C GLY A 73 -26.63 5.82 7.19
N LEU A 74 -25.56 5.82 6.37
CA LEU A 74 -25.33 4.76 5.36
C LEU A 74 -23.86 4.35 5.21
N ALA A 75 -23.03 4.63 6.21
CA ALA A 75 -21.67 4.11 6.24
C ALA A 75 -21.74 2.58 6.35
N LEU A 76 -21.33 1.88 5.28
CA LEU A 76 -21.03 0.46 5.32
C LEU A 76 -20.15 0.18 6.54
N PRO A 77 -20.40 -0.91 7.31
CA PRO A 77 -19.53 -1.29 8.42
C PRO A 77 -18.07 -1.26 7.97
N ASP A 78 -17.16 -0.78 8.83
CA ASP A 78 -15.75 -0.55 8.49
C ASP A 78 -15.09 -1.75 7.76
N GLY A 79 -15.48 -2.98 8.14
CA GLY A 79 -15.05 -4.22 7.48
C GLY A 79 -15.56 -4.42 6.04
N ALA A 80 -16.74 -3.93 5.68
CA ALA A 80 -17.26 -4.01 4.30
C ALA A 80 -16.53 -3.03 3.36
N ARG A 81 -16.05 -1.90 3.87
CA ARG A 81 -15.15 -1.01 3.12
C ARG A 81 -13.80 -1.68 2.89
N GLN A 82 -13.18 -2.21 3.95
CA GLN A 82 -11.89 -2.92 3.84
C GLN A 82 -11.96 -4.12 2.89
N PHE A 83 -13.06 -4.88 2.91
CA PHE A 83 -13.26 -5.98 1.98
C PHE A 83 -13.35 -5.53 0.52
N ASN A 84 -14.04 -4.42 0.23
CA ASN A 84 -14.09 -3.85 -1.12
C ASN A 84 -12.72 -3.34 -1.59
N GLU A 85 -11.98 -2.66 -0.71
CA GLU A 85 -10.61 -2.20 -1.00
C GLU A 85 -9.69 -3.40 -1.27
N PHE A 86 -9.79 -4.45 -0.45
CA PHE A 86 -9.06 -5.70 -0.63
C PHE A 86 -9.41 -6.39 -1.96
N GLN A 87 -10.68 -6.47 -2.35
CA GLN A 87 -11.09 -7.02 -3.64
C GLN A 87 -10.56 -6.21 -4.83
N GLY A 88 -10.61 -4.87 -4.73
CA GLY A 88 -10.05 -3.98 -5.74
C GLY A 88 -8.56 -4.21 -5.93
N LEU A 89 -7.83 -4.31 -4.82
CA LEU A 89 -6.39 -4.56 -4.81
C LEU A 89 -6.02 -5.96 -5.29
N LYS A 90 -6.79 -7.00 -4.92
CA LYS A 90 -6.65 -8.34 -5.49
C LYS A 90 -6.78 -8.30 -7.01
N GLY A 91 -7.78 -7.58 -7.52
CA GLY A 91 -7.96 -7.36 -8.95
C GLY A 91 -6.78 -6.64 -9.61
N GLU A 92 -6.26 -5.59 -8.98
CA GLU A 92 -5.07 -4.85 -9.45
C GLU A 92 -3.82 -5.76 -9.49
N TRP A 93 -3.59 -6.54 -8.41
CA TRP A 93 -2.48 -7.48 -8.33
C TRP A 93 -2.56 -8.59 -9.38
N THR A 94 -3.74 -9.19 -9.57
CA THR A 94 -3.98 -10.18 -10.63
C THR A 94 -3.75 -9.58 -12.01
N ARG A 95 -4.29 -8.39 -12.31
CA ARG A 95 -4.10 -7.74 -13.61
C ARG A 95 -2.62 -7.44 -13.87
N PHE A 96 -1.91 -6.94 -12.86
CA PHE A 96 -0.48 -6.68 -12.95
C PHE A 96 0.31 -7.95 -13.24
N GLY A 97 0.11 -9.01 -12.44
CA GLY A 97 0.79 -10.29 -12.62
C GLY A 97 0.51 -10.95 -13.97
N GLU A 98 -0.75 -10.98 -14.40
CA GLU A 98 -1.14 -11.54 -15.71
C GLU A 98 -0.57 -10.73 -16.88
N ARG A 99 -0.55 -9.39 -16.76
CA ARG A 99 0.10 -8.53 -17.75
C ARG A 99 1.60 -8.80 -17.81
N LEU A 100 2.24 -8.86 -16.65
CA LEU A 100 3.67 -9.13 -16.52
C LEU A 100 4.03 -10.50 -17.09
N LYS A 101 3.15 -11.50 -17.03
CA LYS A 101 3.36 -12.80 -17.70
C LYS A 101 3.34 -12.72 -19.23
N LYS A 102 2.45 -11.90 -19.79
CA LYS A 102 2.23 -11.80 -21.25
C LYS A 102 3.24 -10.90 -21.96
N THR A 103 3.52 -9.74 -21.36
CA THR A 103 4.28 -8.66 -21.98
C THR A 103 5.22 -8.03 -20.96
N ASP A 104 6.36 -7.55 -21.44
CA ASP A 104 7.28 -6.75 -20.64
C ASP A 104 6.74 -5.33 -20.44
N ILE A 105 7.05 -4.71 -19.30
CA ILE A 105 6.52 -3.39 -18.95
C ILE A 105 7.61 -2.33 -19.08
N ASP A 106 7.23 -1.10 -19.45
CA ASP A 106 8.17 -0.01 -19.67
C ASP A 106 8.89 0.42 -18.38
N ASP A 107 10.07 1.00 -18.51
CA ASP A 107 10.86 1.53 -17.40
C ASP A 107 10.07 2.47 -16.48
N LYS A 108 9.19 3.30 -17.04
CA LYS A 108 8.31 4.19 -16.25
C LYS A 108 7.29 3.43 -15.43
N GLU A 109 6.82 2.29 -15.93
CA GLU A 109 5.85 1.47 -15.21
C GLU A 109 6.54 0.72 -14.07
N TRP A 110 7.78 0.27 -14.27
CA TRP A 110 8.62 -0.31 -13.22
C TRP A 110 8.82 0.63 -12.02
N GLU A 111 8.88 1.95 -12.23
CA GLU A 111 8.96 2.93 -11.13
C GLU A 111 7.73 2.90 -10.20
N GLY A 112 6.56 2.51 -10.72
CA GLY A 112 5.32 2.37 -9.96
C GLY A 112 5.17 1.04 -9.22
N VAL A 113 5.96 0.01 -9.58
CA VAL A 113 5.84 -1.34 -9.01
C VAL A 113 6.14 -1.39 -7.51
N PRO A 114 7.17 -0.72 -6.96
CA PRO A 114 7.40 -0.70 -5.52
C PRO A 114 6.22 -0.11 -4.72
N LEU A 115 5.55 0.92 -5.27
CA LEU A 115 4.37 1.51 -4.64
C LEU A 115 3.16 0.56 -4.68
N LEU A 116 3.00 -0.15 -5.80
CA LEU A 116 2.00 -1.22 -5.90
C LEU A 116 2.30 -2.32 -4.88
N LEU A 117 3.52 -2.83 -4.81
CA LEU A 117 3.93 -3.88 -3.88
C LEU A 117 3.73 -3.47 -2.42
N ARG A 118 3.95 -2.18 -2.09
CA ARG A 118 3.65 -1.66 -0.75
C ARG A 118 2.16 -1.75 -0.43
N ARG A 119 1.28 -1.32 -1.35
CA ARG A 119 -0.18 -1.45 -1.17
C ARG A 119 -0.60 -2.93 -1.07
N VAL A 120 -0.04 -3.78 -1.93
CA VAL A 120 -0.26 -5.23 -1.91
C VAL A 120 0.21 -5.83 -0.58
N TYR A 121 1.32 -5.35 0.00
CA TYR A 121 1.78 -5.78 1.32
C TYR A 121 0.81 -5.36 2.44
N ASP A 122 0.34 -4.10 2.39
CA ASP A 122 -0.62 -3.55 3.38
C ASP A 122 -1.95 -4.33 3.37
N ALA A 123 -2.32 -4.93 2.23
CA ALA A 123 -3.46 -5.86 2.15
C ALA A 123 -3.35 -7.05 3.10
N GLY A 124 -2.12 -7.48 3.41
CA GLY A 124 -1.88 -8.51 4.41
C GLY A 124 -2.25 -8.06 5.83
N ASP A 125 -2.08 -6.78 6.15
CA ASP A 125 -2.56 -6.23 7.41
C ASP A 125 -4.10 -6.16 7.44
N ASP A 126 -4.74 -5.87 6.31
CA ASP A 126 -6.20 -5.97 6.17
C ASP A 126 -6.69 -7.41 6.34
N MET A 127 -5.98 -8.40 5.78
CA MET A 127 -6.27 -9.82 6.01
C MET A 127 -6.15 -10.18 7.51
N LEU A 128 -5.13 -9.69 8.20
CA LEU A 128 -4.96 -9.88 9.64
C LEU A 128 -6.07 -9.21 10.45
N TYR A 129 -6.56 -8.05 10.00
CA TYR A 129 -7.69 -7.36 10.62
C TYR A 129 -8.99 -8.15 10.41
N MET A 130 -9.31 -8.52 9.18
CA MET A 130 -10.49 -9.32 8.83
C MET A 130 -10.50 -10.68 9.54
N ALA A 131 -9.34 -11.31 9.71
CA ALA A 131 -9.20 -12.57 10.45
C ALA A 131 -9.63 -12.47 11.93
N LYS A 132 -9.71 -11.26 12.52
CA LYS A 132 -10.21 -11.08 13.90
C LYS A 132 -11.70 -11.36 14.04
N GLY A 133 -12.47 -11.25 12.95
CA GLY A 133 -13.90 -11.53 12.93
C GLY A 133 -14.27 -13.00 12.71
N LEU A 134 -13.30 -13.88 12.47
CA LEU A 134 -13.52 -15.30 12.16
C LEU A 134 -13.59 -16.16 13.42
N ALA A 135 -14.19 -17.35 13.28
CA ALA A 135 -14.10 -18.41 14.27
C ALA A 135 -12.64 -18.79 14.52
N LYS A 136 -12.32 -19.25 15.75
CA LYS A 136 -10.94 -19.40 16.22
C LYS A 136 -10.11 -20.39 15.36
N ASP A 137 -10.76 -21.44 14.87
CA ASP A 137 -10.20 -22.43 13.94
C ASP A 137 -9.79 -21.80 12.59
N LYS A 138 -10.66 -20.99 12.00
CA LYS A 138 -10.39 -20.26 10.75
C LYS A 138 -9.44 -19.08 10.93
N GLN A 139 -9.48 -18.45 12.10
CA GLN A 139 -8.65 -17.29 12.41
C GLN A 139 -7.15 -17.61 12.33
N ASP A 140 -6.70 -18.75 12.85
CA ASP A 140 -5.28 -19.12 12.80
C ASP A 140 -4.82 -19.44 11.37
N ALA A 141 -5.66 -20.11 10.58
CA ALA A 141 -5.41 -20.35 9.16
C ALA A 141 -5.37 -19.03 8.35
N ALA A 142 -6.31 -18.12 8.59
CA ALA A 142 -6.37 -16.80 7.97
C ALA A 142 -5.13 -15.94 8.29
N LYS A 143 -4.68 -15.95 9.56
CA LYS A 143 -3.45 -15.26 9.99
C LYS A 143 -2.21 -15.84 9.34
N LYS A 144 -2.17 -17.17 9.17
CA LYS A 144 -1.06 -17.84 8.48
C LYS A 144 -1.02 -17.42 7.00
N LEU A 145 -2.15 -17.47 6.30
CA LEU A 145 -2.27 -17.02 4.90
C LEU A 145 -1.83 -15.56 4.75
N ALA A 146 -2.28 -14.67 5.63
CA ALA A 146 -1.90 -13.25 5.60
C ALA A 146 -0.38 -13.06 5.74
N LYS A 147 0.26 -13.78 6.67
CA LYS A 147 1.72 -13.70 6.86
C LYS A 147 2.51 -14.30 5.70
N ASP A 148 2.08 -15.45 5.18
CA ASP A 148 2.72 -16.08 4.02
C ASP A 148 2.61 -15.16 2.79
N PHE A 149 1.46 -14.51 2.62
CA PHE A 149 1.24 -13.51 1.59
C PHE A 149 2.16 -12.28 1.74
N GLN A 150 2.18 -11.64 2.92
CA GLN A 150 3.08 -10.51 3.20
C GLN A 150 4.55 -10.84 2.95
N LYS A 151 4.96 -12.05 3.35
CA LYS A 151 6.33 -12.52 3.11
C LYS A 151 6.62 -12.64 1.61
N GLY A 152 5.75 -13.29 0.84
CA GLY A 152 5.94 -13.45 -0.60
C GLY A 152 5.98 -12.10 -1.34
N VAL A 153 5.16 -11.14 -0.94
CA VAL A 153 5.16 -9.78 -1.51
C VAL A 153 6.44 -9.03 -1.14
N LYS A 154 6.89 -9.13 0.11
CA LYS A 154 8.14 -8.50 0.59
C LYS A 154 9.37 -9.07 -0.12
N ASP A 155 9.39 -10.38 -0.37
CA ASP A 155 10.47 -11.03 -1.10
C ASP A 155 10.53 -10.57 -2.58
N ALA A 156 9.42 -10.05 -3.12
CA ALA A 156 9.33 -9.47 -4.46
C ALA A 156 9.77 -8.00 -4.55
N ASP A 157 9.92 -7.28 -3.42
CA ASP A 157 10.26 -5.86 -3.40
C ASP A 157 11.64 -5.58 -4.00
N ARG A 158 12.66 -6.32 -3.54
CA ARG A 158 14.04 -6.18 -4.04
C ARG A 158 14.17 -6.56 -5.53
N PRO A 159 13.59 -7.69 -5.99
CA PRO A 159 13.52 -8.01 -7.41
C PRO A 159 12.79 -6.97 -8.26
N ALA A 160 11.71 -6.37 -7.75
CA ALA A 160 10.99 -5.32 -8.47
C ALA A 160 11.83 -4.04 -8.62
N GLN A 161 12.57 -3.64 -7.58
CA GLN A 161 13.53 -2.53 -7.68
C GLN A 161 14.65 -2.82 -8.69
N ALA A 162 15.05 -4.07 -8.82
CA ALA A 162 16.03 -4.53 -9.81
C ALA A 162 15.42 -4.81 -11.20
N LYS A 163 14.11 -4.58 -11.39
CA LYS A 163 13.37 -4.87 -12.63
C LYS A 163 13.50 -6.34 -13.07
N ASP A 164 13.67 -7.25 -12.13
CA ASP A 164 13.71 -8.69 -12.39
C ASP A 164 12.30 -9.25 -12.55
N ARG A 165 11.80 -9.14 -13.78
CA ARG A 165 10.49 -9.64 -14.21
C ARG A 165 10.26 -11.09 -13.83
N ALA A 166 11.22 -11.97 -14.06
CA ALA A 166 11.04 -13.41 -13.85
C ALA A 166 10.80 -13.72 -12.37
N THR A 167 11.54 -13.05 -11.48
CA THR A 167 11.37 -13.23 -10.04
C THR A 167 10.08 -12.58 -9.51
N VAL A 168 9.68 -11.42 -10.04
CA VAL A 168 8.39 -10.80 -9.67
C VAL A 168 7.20 -11.66 -10.12
N ILE A 169 7.27 -12.28 -11.30
CA ILE A 169 6.24 -13.23 -11.76
C ILE A 169 6.14 -14.42 -10.82
N LYS A 170 7.26 -15.02 -10.42
CA LYS A 170 7.25 -16.15 -9.46
C LYS A 170 6.61 -15.77 -8.13
N ALA A 171 6.91 -14.56 -7.64
CA ALA A 171 6.28 -14.07 -6.42
C ALA A 171 4.77 -13.85 -6.58
N TYR A 172 4.33 -13.33 -7.74
CA TYR A 172 2.92 -13.26 -8.09
C TYR A 172 2.24 -14.63 -8.09
N GLU A 173 2.82 -15.62 -8.76
CA GLU A 173 2.27 -16.98 -8.82
C GLU A 173 2.17 -17.64 -7.45
N ALA A 174 3.08 -17.32 -6.53
CA ALA A 174 3.06 -17.80 -5.16
C ALA A 174 2.02 -17.08 -4.27
N THR A 175 1.76 -15.78 -4.51
CA THR A 175 0.96 -14.93 -3.60
C THR A 175 -0.48 -14.71 -4.04
N ALA A 176 -0.75 -14.69 -5.35
CA ALA A 176 -2.10 -14.54 -5.90
C ALA A 176 -3.10 -15.62 -5.43
N PRO A 177 -2.76 -16.93 -5.34
CA PRO A 177 -3.69 -17.92 -4.82
C PRO A 177 -4.03 -17.68 -3.34
N LEU A 178 -3.06 -17.22 -2.53
CA LEU A 178 -3.27 -16.98 -1.09
C LEU A 178 -4.37 -15.95 -0.80
N LEU A 179 -4.52 -14.94 -1.68
CA LEU A 179 -5.60 -13.96 -1.59
C LEU A 179 -6.97 -14.61 -1.85
N SER A 180 -7.02 -15.61 -2.73
CA SER A 180 -8.25 -16.35 -3.04
C SER A 180 -8.57 -17.37 -1.95
N ASP A 181 -7.57 -18.10 -1.45
CA ASP A 181 -7.70 -19.02 -0.30
C ASP A 181 -8.21 -18.29 0.95
N PHE A 182 -7.73 -17.06 1.18
CA PHE A 182 -8.22 -16.22 2.27
C PHE A 182 -9.69 -15.85 2.10
N LEU A 183 -10.10 -15.43 0.90
CA LEU A 183 -11.50 -15.08 0.63
C LEU A 183 -12.42 -16.28 0.79
N ASP A 184 -12.03 -17.45 0.29
CA ASP A 184 -12.78 -18.71 0.45
C ASP A 184 -13.00 -19.03 1.93
N LEU A 185 -11.92 -18.93 2.72
CA LEU A 185 -11.96 -19.14 4.16
C LEU A 185 -12.85 -18.14 4.91
N THR A 186 -12.92 -16.89 4.45
CA THR A 186 -13.82 -15.86 5.02
C THR A 186 -15.27 -15.94 4.53
N SER A 187 -15.51 -16.60 3.39
CA SER A 187 -16.81 -16.64 2.70
C SER A 187 -17.62 -17.87 3.10
N ASP A 188 -17.54 -18.31 4.36
CA ASP A 188 -18.38 -19.41 4.87
C ASP A 188 -19.85 -18.98 4.81
N VAL A 189 -20.47 -19.21 3.66
CA VAL A 189 -21.90 -19.18 3.47
C VAL A 189 -22.38 -20.46 4.14
N PRO A 190 -23.15 -20.39 5.26
CA PRO A 190 -23.75 -21.60 5.79
C PRO A 190 -24.58 -22.23 4.66
N ALA A 191 -24.22 -23.44 4.26
CA ALA A 191 -24.84 -24.18 3.16
C ALA A 191 -26.25 -24.70 3.49
N GLU A 192 -26.95 -24.08 4.43
CA GLU A 192 -28.23 -24.54 4.95
C GLU A 192 -29.28 -23.44 4.78
N LEU A 193 -29.94 -23.46 3.61
CA LEU A 193 -31.30 -22.96 3.40
C LEU A 193 -32.20 -24.14 3.06
#